data_AF-A0A2S3ZSD2-F1
#
_entry.id   AF-A0A2S3ZSD2-F1
#
_cell.length_a   1.000
_cell.length_b   1.000
_cell.length_c   1.000
_cell.angle_alpha   90.00
_cell.angle_beta   90.00
_cell.angle_gamma   90.00
#
_symmetry.space_group_name_H-M   'P 1'
#
loop_
_entity.id
_entity.type
_entity.pdbx_description
1 polymer ?
#
loop_
_entity_poly.entity_id
_entity_poly.type
_entity_poly.pdbx_seq_one_letter_code
_entity_poly.pdbx_strand_id
1 'polypeptide(L)'
;MTVYVSATDTAKLVKRTLKAQFPDTKFSVRTLKYAGGATVDVEWVHGPTTPAVDAIVKDFEGTAPDATGDFSDPITHTKDGQQIHYGARHIHTRRMITRATYESIQNEVIASLNIGLLHSQRIFPVPSLVLKEVPHFPAAQGDVHEFIRALAENRAELPD
;
A
#
# COMPACT_ATOMS: atom_id res chain seq x y z
N MET A 1 -21.23 13.26 -21.68
CA MET A 1 -20.85 11.92 -22.17
C MET A 1 -19.72 11.42 -21.29
N THR A 2 -19.82 10.20 -20.76
CA THR A 2 -18.75 9.59 -19.96
C THR A 2 -17.82 8.81 -20.87
N VAL A 3 -16.52 9.03 -20.74
CA VAL A 3 -15.50 8.28 -21.47
C VAL A 3 -15.02 7.11 -20.64
N TYR A 4 -15.08 5.93 -21.25
CA TYR A 4 -14.58 4.71 -20.65
C TYR A 4 -13.11 4.51 -20.99
N VAL A 5 -12.27 4.33 -19.97
CA VAL A 5 -10.84 4.01 -20.13
C VAL A 5 -10.63 2.55 -19.77
N SER A 6 -10.05 1.76 -20.66
CA SER A 6 -9.85 0.33 -20.41
C SER A 6 -8.93 0.10 -19.20
N ALA A 7 -9.07 -1.01 -18.47
CA ALA A 7 -8.18 -1.34 -17.35
C ALA A 7 -6.69 -1.36 -17.74
N THR A 8 -6.40 -1.76 -18.97
CA THR A 8 -5.03 -1.75 -19.52
C THR A 8 -4.52 -0.33 -19.74
N ASP A 9 -5.37 0.60 -20.21
CA ASP A 9 -4.97 2.00 -20.35
C ASP A 9 -4.94 2.70 -19.00
N THR A 10 -5.82 2.36 -18.06
CA THR A 10 -5.73 2.78 -16.65
C THR A 10 -4.38 2.38 -16.06
N ALA A 11 -3.94 1.13 -16.25
CA ALA A 11 -2.62 0.70 -15.78
C ALA A 11 -1.46 1.50 -16.38
N LYS A 12 -1.55 1.90 -17.66
CA LYS A 12 -0.56 2.80 -18.29
C LYS A 12 -0.58 4.19 -17.65
N LEU A 13 -1.77 4.73 -17.37
CA LEU A 13 -1.93 6.02 -16.69
C LEU A 13 -1.33 5.97 -15.29
N VAL A 14 -1.67 4.95 -14.50
CA VAL A 14 -1.11 4.72 -13.15
C VAL A 14 0.42 4.66 -13.21
N LYS A 15 0.99 3.82 -14.09
CA LYS A 15 2.43 3.70 -14.25
C LYS A 15 3.11 5.03 -14.60
N ARG A 16 2.49 5.83 -15.47
CA ARG A 16 3.01 7.15 -15.85
C ARG A 16 2.97 8.13 -14.68
N THR A 17 1.85 8.19 -13.96
CA THR A 17 1.68 9.08 -12.81
C THR A 17 2.67 8.73 -11.70
N LEU A 18 2.82 7.45 -11.36
CA LEU A 18 3.76 6.99 -10.35
C LEU A 18 5.21 7.29 -10.72
N LYS A 19 5.61 7.10 -11.98
CA LYS A 19 6.96 7.44 -12.45
C LYS A 19 7.24 8.95 -12.37
N ALA A 20 6.23 9.79 -12.55
CA ALA A 20 6.38 11.24 -12.43
C ALA A 20 6.53 11.68 -10.97
N GLN A 21 5.82 11.04 -10.04
CA GLN A 21 5.84 11.38 -8.62
C GLN A 21 7.04 10.76 -7.87
N PHE A 22 7.46 9.54 -8.27
CA PHE A 22 8.52 8.79 -7.63
C PHE A 22 9.51 8.28 -8.69
N PRO A 23 10.35 9.16 -9.25
CA PRO A 23 11.22 8.84 -10.38
C PRO A 23 12.24 7.74 -10.06
N ASP A 24 12.67 7.64 -8.81
CA ASP A 24 13.69 6.67 -8.36
C ASP A 24 13.11 5.31 -7.96
N THR A 25 11.78 5.18 -7.92
CA THR A 25 11.12 3.92 -7.55
C THR A 25 10.68 3.14 -8.78
N LYS A 26 11.05 1.87 -8.84
CA LYS A 26 10.63 0.96 -9.91
C LYS A 26 9.32 0.25 -9.54
N PHE A 27 8.23 0.66 -10.17
CA PHE A 27 6.92 0.01 -10.02
C PHE A 27 6.69 -1.11 -11.05
N SER A 28 6.18 -2.24 -10.57
CA SER A 28 5.52 -3.28 -11.34
C SER A 28 4.01 -3.01 -11.33
N VAL A 29 3.44 -2.66 -12.48
CA VAL A 29 2.00 -2.39 -12.63
C VAL A 29 1.41 -3.43 -13.58
N ARG A 30 0.49 -4.25 -13.09
CA ARG A 30 -0.09 -5.39 -13.82
C ARG A 30 -1.61 -5.32 -13.82
N THR A 31 -2.23 -5.59 -14.96
CA THR A 31 -3.69 -5.73 -15.03
C THR A 31 -4.06 -7.19 -14.87
N LEU A 32 -5.01 -7.48 -13.99
CA LEU A 32 -5.64 -8.79 -13.86
C LEU A 32 -7.07 -8.71 -14.36
N LYS A 33 -7.46 -9.62 -15.24
CA LYS A 33 -8.83 -9.69 -15.81
C LYS A 33 -9.49 -10.98 -15.35
N TYR A 34 -10.77 -10.89 -15.03
CA TYR A 34 -11.58 -12.03 -14.60
C TYR A 34 -13.02 -11.84 -15.08
N ALA A 35 -13.86 -12.88 -14.93
CA ALA A 35 -15.27 -12.79 -15.31
C ALA A 35 -15.95 -11.68 -14.49
N GLY A 36 -16.45 -10.65 -15.18
CA GLY A 36 -17.14 -9.52 -14.54
C GLY A 36 -16.26 -8.34 -14.13
N GLY A 37 -14.95 -8.32 -14.48
CA GLY A 37 -14.16 -7.12 -14.23
C GLY A 37 -12.65 -7.25 -14.45
N ALA A 38 -11.93 -6.23 -14.01
CA ALA A 38 -10.49 -6.20 -13.99
C ALA A 38 -9.99 -5.39 -12.79
N THR A 39 -8.81 -5.74 -12.28
CA THR A 39 -8.07 -4.98 -11.27
C THR A 39 -6.69 -4.61 -11.79
N VAL A 40 -6.05 -3.67 -11.10
CA VAL A 40 -4.66 -3.33 -11.34
C VAL A 40 -3.87 -3.56 -10.06
N ASP A 41 -2.80 -4.34 -10.15
CA ASP A 41 -1.87 -4.57 -9.06
C ASP A 41 -0.63 -3.69 -9.28
N VAL A 42 -0.28 -2.94 -8.24
CA VAL A 42 0.89 -2.07 -8.16
C VAL A 42 1.81 -2.61 -7.07
N GLU A 43 2.99 -3.04 -7.46
CA GLU A 43 3.99 -3.60 -6.57
C GLU A 43 5.32 -2.87 -6.73
N TRP A 44 6.03 -2.65 -5.63
CA TRP A 44 7.37 -2.07 -5.64
C TRP A 44 8.17 -2.56 -4.44
N VAL A 45 9.49 -2.36 -4.50
CA VAL A 45 10.42 -2.70 -3.41
C VAL A 45 10.95 -1.40 -2.82
N HIS A 46 10.96 -1.27 -1.49
CA HIS A 46 11.35 -0.04 -0.78
C HIS A 46 10.55 1.20 -1.22
N GLY A 47 11.20 2.36 -1.38
CA GLY A 47 10.59 3.56 -1.95
C GLY A 47 9.47 4.16 -1.09
N PRO A 48 8.49 4.88 -1.67
CA PRO A 48 7.43 5.54 -0.94
C PRO A 48 6.58 4.55 -0.14
N THR A 49 5.98 5.04 0.95
CA THR A 49 5.07 4.27 1.80
C THR A 49 3.81 3.86 1.04
N THR A 50 3.16 2.76 1.44
CA THR A 50 1.91 2.33 0.80
C THR A 50 0.84 3.43 0.84
N PRO A 51 0.62 4.16 1.96
CA PRO A 51 -0.32 5.28 1.99
C PRO A 51 0.00 6.40 0.99
N ALA A 52 1.29 6.72 0.79
CA ALA A 52 1.69 7.75 -0.18
C ALA A 52 1.38 7.33 -1.63
N VAL A 53 1.55 6.05 -1.95
CA VAL A 53 1.18 5.49 -3.26
C VAL A 53 -0.34 5.40 -3.40
N ASP A 54 -1.07 4.94 -2.38
CA ASP A 54 -2.53 4.86 -2.38
C ASP A 54 -3.19 6.20 -2.63
N ALA A 55 -2.69 7.27 -2.00
CA ALA A 55 -3.19 8.63 -2.19
C ALA A 55 -3.15 9.10 -3.66
N ILE A 56 -2.34 8.46 -4.51
CA ILE A 56 -2.25 8.76 -5.94
C ILE A 56 -3.06 7.76 -6.77
N VAL A 57 -2.93 6.47 -6.50
CA VAL A 57 -3.49 5.44 -7.40
C VAL A 57 -4.98 5.22 -7.20
N LYS A 58 -5.53 5.52 -6.02
CA LYS A 58 -6.96 5.34 -5.74
C LYS A 58 -7.86 6.24 -6.59
N ASP A 59 -7.35 7.37 -7.09
CA ASP A 59 -8.02 8.24 -8.06
C ASP A 59 -8.22 7.60 -9.45
N PHE A 60 -7.67 6.39 -9.67
CA PHE A 60 -7.84 5.62 -10.90
C PHE A 60 -8.78 4.42 -10.73
N GLU A 61 -9.42 4.25 -9.56
CA GLU A 61 -10.39 3.18 -9.34
C GLU A 61 -11.72 3.46 -10.03
N GLY A 62 -12.29 2.42 -10.62
CA GLY A 62 -13.59 2.44 -11.28
C GLY A 62 -14.76 2.17 -10.36
N THR A 63 -14.52 1.67 -9.14
CA THR A 63 -15.56 1.45 -8.14
C THR A 63 -15.09 1.79 -6.74
N ALA A 64 -16.02 2.22 -5.88
CA ALA A 64 -15.80 2.43 -4.46
C ALA A 64 -16.75 1.52 -3.67
N PRO A 65 -16.39 1.13 -2.44
CA PRO A 65 -17.35 0.54 -1.52
C PRO A 65 -18.57 1.45 -1.34
N ASP A 66 -19.75 0.85 -1.25
CA ASP A 66 -20.96 1.57 -0.87
C ASP A 66 -20.94 1.96 0.62
N ALA A 67 -21.99 2.63 1.09
CA ALA A 67 -22.04 3.12 2.47
C ALA A 67 -22.00 2.00 3.53
N THR A 68 -22.41 0.77 3.19
CA THR A 68 -22.33 -0.38 4.10
C THR A 68 -21.01 -1.14 3.95
N GLY A 69 -20.35 -1.02 2.81
CA GLY A 69 -19.10 -1.72 2.47
C GLY A 69 -19.33 -3.14 1.93
N ASP A 70 -20.58 -3.55 1.73
CA ASP A 70 -20.93 -4.90 1.23
C ASP A 70 -20.87 -4.96 -0.30
N PHE A 71 -21.13 -3.85 -0.97
CA PHE A 71 -21.12 -3.75 -2.43
C PHE A 71 -20.11 -2.71 -2.90
N SER A 72 -19.87 -2.67 -4.21
CA SER A 72 -19.08 -1.60 -4.83
C SER A 72 -19.85 -0.94 -5.94
N ASP A 73 -19.95 0.38 -5.86
CA ASP A 73 -20.63 1.23 -6.83
C ASP A 73 -19.65 1.77 -7.87
N PRO A 74 -20.06 1.90 -9.15
CA PRO A 74 -19.27 2.58 -10.17
C PRO A 74 -18.98 4.04 -9.80
N ILE A 75 -17.70 4.43 -9.87
CA ILE A 75 -17.29 5.83 -9.71
C ILE A 75 -17.08 6.44 -11.09
N THR A 76 -17.47 7.71 -11.24
CA THR A 76 -17.04 8.53 -12.38
C THR A 76 -16.20 9.69 -11.86
N HIS A 77 -15.08 9.92 -12.51
CA HIS A 77 -14.12 10.98 -12.19
C HIS A 77 -14.32 12.16 -13.13
N THR A 78 -14.11 13.37 -12.63
CA THR A 78 -14.08 14.56 -13.49
C THR A 78 -12.63 14.98 -13.72
N LYS A 79 -12.19 15.00 -14.97
CA LYS A 79 -10.84 15.44 -15.35
C LYS A 79 -10.90 16.34 -16.56
N ASP A 80 -10.35 17.55 -16.46
CA ASP A 80 -10.34 18.55 -17.54
C ASP A 80 -11.74 18.84 -18.14
N GLY A 81 -12.77 18.82 -17.29
CA GLY A 81 -14.18 19.01 -17.69
C GLY A 81 -14.84 17.77 -18.31
N GLN A 82 -14.12 16.65 -18.43
CA GLN A 82 -14.61 15.39 -18.98
C GLN A 82 -14.92 14.38 -17.87
N GLN A 83 -16.05 13.70 -18.01
CA GLN A 83 -16.41 12.56 -17.14
C GLN A 83 -15.68 11.30 -17.62
N ILE A 84 -14.94 10.65 -16.73
CA ILE A 84 -14.13 9.47 -17.01
C ILE A 84 -14.53 8.33 -16.07
N HIS A 85 -14.75 7.14 -16.63
CA HIS A 85 -14.88 5.91 -15.87
C HIS A 85 -13.72 4.97 -16.21
N TYR A 86 -12.93 4.62 -15.20
CA TYR A 86 -11.79 3.72 -15.35
C TYR A 86 -12.22 2.26 -15.25
N GLY A 87 -11.72 1.41 -16.14
CA GLY A 87 -12.10 -0.01 -16.20
C GLY A 87 -11.43 -0.89 -15.14
N ALA A 88 -10.52 -0.34 -14.34
CA ALA A 88 -9.94 -1.05 -13.20
C ALA A 88 -10.87 -0.89 -12.00
N ARG A 89 -11.59 -1.95 -11.63
CA ARG A 89 -12.57 -1.93 -10.54
C ARG A 89 -11.91 -1.50 -9.22
N HIS A 90 -10.79 -2.14 -8.89
CA HIS A 90 -9.94 -1.81 -7.76
C HIS A 90 -8.47 -1.79 -8.17
N ILE A 91 -7.67 -1.06 -7.40
CA ILE A 91 -6.22 -1.03 -7.51
C ILE A 91 -5.61 -1.49 -6.19
N HIS A 92 -4.83 -2.57 -6.24
CA HIS A 92 -4.12 -3.08 -5.07
C HIS A 92 -2.69 -2.59 -5.07
N THR A 93 -2.22 -2.11 -3.93
CA THR A 93 -0.86 -1.64 -3.71
C THR A 93 -0.16 -2.58 -2.73
N ARG A 94 1.08 -2.95 -3.06
CA ARG A 94 1.91 -3.79 -2.20
C ARG A 94 3.35 -3.29 -2.23
N ARG A 95 3.78 -2.71 -1.11
CA ARG A 95 5.19 -2.42 -0.85
C ARG A 95 5.87 -3.67 -0.30
N MET A 96 6.96 -4.08 -0.93
CA MET A 96 7.83 -5.14 -0.44
C MET A 96 9.08 -4.53 0.19
N ILE A 97 9.60 -5.18 1.21
CA ILE A 97 10.91 -4.86 1.80
C ILE A 97 11.82 -6.07 1.66
N THR A 98 13.12 -5.84 1.52
CA THR A 98 14.10 -6.92 1.45
C THR A 98 14.21 -7.62 2.80
N ARG A 99 14.79 -8.82 2.75
CA ARG A 99 15.11 -9.58 3.95
C ARG A 99 16.07 -8.82 4.88
N ALA A 100 17.07 -8.13 4.31
CA ALA A 100 18.06 -7.37 5.08
C ALA A 100 17.38 -6.25 5.89
N THR A 101 16.53 -5.45 5.25
CA THR A 101 15.73 -4.43 5.94
C THR A 101 14.81 -5.04 6.99
N TYR A 102 14.15 -6.16 6.67
CA TYR A 102 13.29 -6.86 7.63
C TYR A 102 14.07 -7.26 8.89
N GLU A 103 15.25 -7.88 8.72
CA GLU A 103 16.14 -8.30 9.81
C GLU A 103 16.69 -7.10 10.60
N SER A 104 16.98 -5.97 9.95
CA SER A 104 17.37 -4.73 10.64
C SER A 104 16.27 -4.22 11.56
N ILE A 105 15.04 -4.06 11.05
CA ILE A 105 13.90 -3.60 11.85
C ILE A 105 13.59 -4.61 12.96
N GLN A 106 13.69 -5.90 12.67
CA GLN A 106 13.51 -6.96 13.65
C GLN A 106 14.49 -6.81 14.82
N ASN A 107 15.76 -6.56 14.56
CA ASN A 107 16.77 -6.34 15.61
C ASN A 107 16.47 -5.10 16.45
N GLU A 108 16.01 -4.01 15.85
CA GLU A 108 15.58 -2.80 16.56
C GLU A 108 14.38 -3.08 17.49
N VAL A 109 13.40 -3.85 17.01
CA VAL A 109 12.22 -4.25 17.80
C VAL A 109 12.64 -5.14 18.99
N ILE A 110 13.49 -6.14 18.75
CA ILE A 110 14.04 -7.03 19.79
C ILE A 110 14.75 -6.21 20.88
N ALA A 111 15.62 -5.27 20.47
CA ALA A 111 16.34 -4.40 21.39
C ALA A 111 15.38 -3.50 22.18
N SER A 112 14.35 -2.95 21.53
CA SER A 112 13.33 -2.12 22.18
C SER A 112 12.46 -2.89 23.17
N LEU A 113 12.27 -4.20 22.96
CA LEU A 113 11.57 -5.10 23.89
C LEU A 113 12.46 -5.59 25.04
N ASN A 114 13.78 -5.33 24.97
CA ASN A 114 14.78 -5.84 25.92
C ASN A 114 14.73 -7.37 26.06
N ILE A 115 14.59 -8.08 24.93
CA ILE A 115 14.59 -9.54 24.87
C ILE A 115 15.81 -10.04 24.11
N GLY A 116 16.41 -11.15 24.55
CA GLY A 116 17.61 -11.72 23.91
C GLY A 116 17.33 -12.62 22.71
N LEU A 117 16.10 -13.14 22.59
CA LEU A 117 15.70 -14.07 21.52
C LEU A 117 14.20 -13.95 21.24
N LEU A 118 13.86 -13.93 19.95
CA LEU A 118 12.47 -14.04 19.52
C LEU A 118 11.96 -15.45 19.74
N HIS A 119 10.85 -15.53 20.46
CA HIS A 119 10.03 -16.71 20.51
C HIS A 119 8.86 -16.48 19.56
N SER A 120 8.70 -17.37 18.57
CA SER A 120 7.62 -17.23 17.58
C SER A 120 6.25 -17.26 18.25
N GLN A 121 5.29 -16.53 17.66
CA GLN A 121 3.88 -16.51 18.08
C GLN A 121 3.62 -16.02 19.52
N ARG A 122 4.53 -15.23 20.09
CA ARG A 122 4.26 -14.47 21.31
C ARG A 122 3.78 -13.06 21.00
N ILE A 123 2.82 -12.62 21.81
CA ILE A 123 2.31 -11.25 21.83
C ILE A 123 3.13 -10.48 22.87
N PHE A 124 3.50 -9.25 22.53
CA PHE A 124 4.24 -8.33 23.39
C PHE A 124 3.47 -7.02 23.53
N PRO A 125 3.65 -6.27 24.63
CA PRO A 125 3.22 -4.88 24.65
C PRO A 125 3.93 -4.10 23.53
N VAL A 126 3.28 -3.04 23.03
CA VAL A 126 3.87 -2.22 21.95
C VAL A 126 5.22 -1.66 22.42
N PRO A 127 6.32 -1.92 21.68
CA PRO A 127 7.64 -1.40 22.02
C PRO A 127 7.65 0.14 21.96
N SER A 128 8.48 0.77 22.80
CA SER A 128 8.65 2.23 22.80
C SER A 128 9.09 2.79 21.44
N LEU A 129 9.87 2.02 20.67
CA LEU A 129 10.23 2.33 19.29
C LEU A 129 8.99 2.50 18.40
N VAL A 130 8.05 1.55 18.47
CA VAL A 130 6.81 1.58 17.68
C VAL A 130 5.92 2.73 18.11
N LEU A 131 5.78 2.98 19.41
CA LEU A 131 4.99 4.13 19.91
C LEU A 131 5.57 5.48 19.45
N LYS A 132 6.90 5.58 19.35
CA LYS A 132 7.58 6.80 18.91
C LYS A 132 7.37 7.08 17.42
N GLU A 133 7.51 6.05 16.59
CA GLU A 133 7.44 6.22 15.13
C GLU A 133 6.01 6.11 14.60
N VAL A 134 5.21 5.24 15.20
CA VAL A 134 3.82 4.96 14.83
C VAL A 134 2.92 5.30 16.03
N PRO A 135 2.74 6.58 16.38
CA PRO A 135 1.97 6.99 17.56
C PRO A 135 0.50 6.58 17.50
N HIS A 136 -0.01 6.28 16.31
CA HIS A 136 -1.38 5.80 16.06
C HIS A 136 -1.47 4.28 15.88
N PHE A 137 -0.49 3.51 16.38
CA PHE A 137 -0.53 2.06 16.30
C PHE A 137 -1.83 1.53 16.96
N PRO A 138 -2.61 0.69 16.25
CA PRO A 138 -4.03 0.48 16.57
C PRO A 138 -4.28 -0.44 17.77
N ALA A 139 -3.26 -1.14 18.28
CA ALA A 139 -3.40 -2.14 19.33
C ALA A 139 -2.48 -1.85 20.53
N ALA A 140 -2.90 -2.23 21.73
CA ALA A 140 -2.07 -2.10 22.93
C ALA A 140 -0.96 -3.17 23.01
N GLN A 141 -1.05 -4.21 22.19
CA GLN A 141 -0.13 -5.34 22.11
C GLN A 141 -0.16 -5.91 20.69
N GLY A 142 0.90 -6.62 20.31
CA GLY A 142 1.01 -7.24 18.99
C GLY A 142 2.16 -8.24 18.93
N ASP A 143 2.29 -8.90 17.79
CA ASP A 143 3.47 -9.72 17.52
C ASP A 143 4.57 -8.91 16.82
N VAL A 144 5.75 -9.53 16.71
CA VAL A 144 6.93 -8.88 16.12
C VAL A 144 6.74 -8.58 14.63
N HIS A 145 5.96 -9.39 13.91
CA HIS A 145 5.68 -9.16 12.50
C HIS A 145 4.80 -7.92 12.32
N GLU A 146 3.80 -7.73 13.17
CA GLU A 146 2.95 -6.53 13.19
C GLU A 146 3.77 -5.25 13.44
N PHE A 147 4.69 -5.29 14.41
CA PHE A 147 5.59 -4.16 14.70
C PHE A 147 6.52 -3.84 13.53
N ILE A 148 7.14 -4.86 12.93
CA ILE A 148 8.02 -4.67 11.77
C ILE A 148 7.26 -4.07 10.60
N ARG A 149 6.05 -4.58 10.32
CA ARG A 149 5.21 -4.06 9.24
C ARG A 149 4.82 -2.60 9.47
N ALA A 150 4.44 -2.25 10.70
CA ALA A 150 4.06 -0.88 11.04
C ALA A 150 5.24 0.11 10.89
N LEU A 151 6.42 -0.27 11.38
CA LEU A 151 7.64 0.54 11.21
C LEU A 151 8.01 0.66 9.74
N ALA A 152 7.98 -0.44 8.98
CA ALA A 152 8.29 -0.43 7.57
C ALA A 152 7.35 0.48 6.77
N GLU A 153 6.04 0.46 7.06
CA GLU A 153 5.06 1.31 6.38
C GLU A 153 5.12 2.79 6.78
N ASN A 154 5.65 3.10 7.96
CA ASN A 154 5.78 4.48 8.41
C ASN A 154 7.10 5.14 7.96
N ARG A 155 8.13 4.33 7.69
CA ARG A 155 9.43 4.81 7.21
C ARG A 155 9.41 5.02 5.69
N ALA A 156 9.52 6.29 5.28
CA ALA A 156 9.59 6.68 3.87
C ALA A 156 10.89 6.19 3.20
N GLU A 157 12.00 6.19 3.94
CA GLU A 157 13.28 5.67 3.51
C GLU A 157 13.61 4.44 4.34
N LEU A 158 13.91 3.34 3.66
CA LEU A 158 14.38 2.13 4.28
C LEU A 158 15.82 1.89 3.79
N PRO A 159 16.75 1.54 4.69
CA PRO A 159 18.10 1.18 4.27
C PRO A 159 18.04 -0.07 3.37
N ASP A 160 18.86 -0.06 2.31
CA ASP A 160 19.06 -1.20 1.40
C ASP A 160 19.61 -2.43 2.13
#